data_AF-A0A2P5FGB6-F1
#
_entry.id   AF-A0A2P5FGB6-F1
#
_cell.length_a   1.000
_cell.length_b   1.000
_cell.length_c   1.000
_cell.angle_alpha   90.00
_cell.angle_beta   90.00
_cell.angle_gamma   90.00
#
_symmetry.space_group_name_H-M   'P 1'
#
loop_
_entity.id
_entity.type
_entity.pdbx_description
1 polymer ?
#
loop_
_entity_poly.entity_id
_entity_poly.type
_entity_poly.pdbx_seq_one_letter_code
_entity_poly.pdbx_strand_id
1 'polypeptide(L)'
;MSWFCMLLLLLIVFLVEVGAECGHNGPSIRFPFGLKHDRNHIAYHGFELSCNDTHTVLELPIPSIKFFVTDIDYKAQVIKVYDPDNCLLRKLLKIRNLSSNSPFRFAQDNLSNYTLFNCSREGEGETSLYYQSIPCLSGPGYQIYVAQPNSAIDELPIDCTKLNNTSLLPYEGYDIYDTKYDHNLRLKWLEPACGHCEAKGKRCRPKNNTTMFEIDCFHFHPKGEKKKYVAVGKLSY
;
A
#
# COMPACT_ATOMS: atom_id res chain seq x y z
N MET A 1 -22.10 24.80 31.42
CA MET A 1 -20.86 24.31 30.76
C MET A 1 -20.05 25.50 30.30
N SER A 2 -18.80 25.63 30.74
CA SER A 2 -17.95 26.81 30.48
C SER A 2 -17.63 26.94 28.99
N TRP A 3 -17.55 28.18 28.48
CA TRP A 3 -17.17 28.51 27.09
C TRP A 3 -15.84 27.86 26.69
N PHE A 4 -14.90 27.75 27.63
CA PHE A 4 -13.65 27.02 27.44
C PHE A 4 -13.86 25.53 27.11
N CYS A 5 -14.88 24.89 27.67
CA CYS A 5 -15.20 23.50 27.42
C CYS A 5 -15.80 23.31 26.00
N MET A 6 -16.63 24.26 25.54
CA MET A 6 -17.14 24.27 24.17
C MET A 6 -16.03 24.49 23.14
N LEU A 7 -15.08 25.38 23.43
CA LEU A 7 -13.95 25.67 22.54
C LEU A 7 -12.96 24.49 22.47
N LEU A 8 -12.70 23.82 23.59
CA LEU A 8 -11.88 22.61 23.65
C LEU A 8 -12.55 21.44 22.90
N LEU A 9 -13.86 21.24 23.09
CA LEU A 9 -14.62 20.23 22.35
C LEU A 9 -14.64 20.53 20.85
N LEU A 10 -14.79 21.79 20.46
CA LEU A 10 -14.72 22.20 19.05
C LEU A 10 -13.31 21.96 18.47
N LEU A 11 -12.23 22.26 19.20
CA LEU A 11 -10.85 21.97 18.76
C LEU A 11 -10.57 20.47 18.64
N ILE A 12 -11.10 19.65 19.56
CA ILE A 12 -11.02 18.18 19.48
C ILE A 12 -11.81 17.68 18.26
N VAL A 13 -13.02 18.19 18.03
CA VAL A 13 -13.80 17.88 16.81
C VAL A 13 -13.09 18.35 15.53
N PHE A 14 -12.41 19.51 15.57
CA PHE A 14 -11.65 20.02 14.42
C PHE A 14 -10.43 19.16 14.07
N LEU A 15 -9.76 18.56 15.06
CA LEU A 15 -8.67 17.61 14.82
C LEU A 15 -9.19 16.27 14.27
N VAL A 16 -10.35 15.82 14.72
CA VAL A 16 -10.97 14.54 14.30
C VAL A 16 -11.43 14.54 12.83
N GLU A 17 -11.64 15.71 12.20
CA GLU A 17 -12.22 15.81 10.86
C GLU A 17 -11.21 16.03 9.71
N VAL A 18 -9.96 16.43 10.00
CA VAL A 18 -8.88 16.51 9.00
C VAL A 18 -8.14 15.16 9.01
N GLY A 19 -7.90 14.57 7.84
CA GLY A 19 -7.11 13.34 7.78
C GLY A 19 -5.73 13.57 8.39
N ALA A 20 -5.22 12.60 9.14
CA ALA A 20 -3.85 12.65 9.63
C ALA A 20 -2.89 12.46 8.44
N GLU A 21 -1.71 13.08 8.45
CA GLU A 21 -0.73 12.94 7.38
C GLU A 21 0.67 12.88 8.00
N CYS A 22 1.55 12.05 7.44
CA CYS A 22 2.98 12.14 7.77
C CYS A 22 3.58 13.19 6.83
N GLY A 23 3.88 14.38 7.33
CA GLY A 23 4.39 15.49 6.52
C GLY A 23 3.35 16.07 5.55
N HIS A 24 3.67 17.23 4.96
CA HIS A 24 2.73 18.00 4.12
C HIS A 24 2.34 17.31 2.80
N ASN A 25 3.12 16.33 2.34
CA ASN A 25 2.91 15.64 1.06
C ASN A 25 2.60 14.14 1.26
N GLY A 26 2.32 13.72 2.49
CA GLY A 26 1.95 12.34 2.78
C GLY A 26 0.53 12.01 2.28
N PRO A 27 0.20 10.72 2.13
CA PRO A 27 -1.18 10.32 1.85
C PRO A 27 -2.09 10.69 3.04
N SER A 28 -3.29 11.17 2.74
CA SER A 28 -4.32 11.42 3.77
C SER A 28 -4.71 10.13 4.49
N ILE A 29 -4.36 10.03 5.77
CA ILE A 29 -4.66 8.93 6.68
C ILE A 29 -6.00 9.19 7.37
N ARG A 30 -6.96 8.31 7.08
CA ARG A 30 -8.28 8.25 7.68
C ARG A 30 -8.70 6.80 7.85
N PHE A 31 -9.75 6.58 8.63
CA PHE A 31 -10.32 5.26 8.88
C PHE A 31 -10.55 4.49 7.55
N PRO A 32 -10.12 3.22 7.45
CA PRO A 32 -9.72 2.32 8.54
C PRO A 32 -8.30 2.47 9.06
N PHE A 33 -7.46 3.26 8.41
CA PHE A 33 -6.10 3.49 8.88
C PHE A 33 -6.07 4.52 10.00
N GLY A 34 -5.10 4.36 10.90
CA GLY A 34 -4.81 5.30 11.98
C GLY A 34 -3.33 5.22 12.38
N LEU A 35 -2.82 6.26 13.02
CA LEU A 35 -1.42 6.30 13.44
C LEU A 35 -1.24 5.62 14.81
N LYS A 36 -0.23 4.75 14.97
CA LYS A 36 0.05 3.98 16.21
C LYS A 36 0.10 4.81 17.50
N HIS A 37 0.38 6.11 17.41
CA HIS A 37 0.52 7.00 18.57
C HIS A 37 -0.49 8.13 18.61
N ASP A 38 -1.50 8.06 17.74
CA ASP A 38 -2.55 9.07 17.66
C ASP A 38 -3.83 8.57 18.33
N ARG A 39 -4.26 9.28 19.38
CA ARG A 39 -5.49 8.96 20.11
C ARG A 39 -6.75 9.46 19.42
N ASN A 40 -6.62 10.39 18.46
CA ASN A 40 -7.74 10.97 17.73
C ASN A 40 -8.10 10.15 16.49
N HIS A 41 -7.14 9.41 15.93
CA HIS A 41 -7.32 8.60 14.72
C HIS A 41 -7.20 7.11 15.06
N ILE A 42 -8.30 6.55 15.57
CA ILE A 42 -8.39 5.13 15.93
C ILE A 42 -8.35 4.28 14.65
N ALA A 43 -7.30 3.47 14.52
CA ALA A 43 -7.17 2.48 13.45
C ALA A 43 -8.12 1.29 13.67
N TYR A 44 -8.58 0.71 12.57
CA TYR A 44 -9.12 -0.65 12.58
C TYR A 44 -7.99 -1.64 12.91
N HIS A 45 -8.31 -2.75 13.58
CA HIS A 45 -7.30 -3.73 13.98
C HIS A 45 -6.47 -4.23 12.79
N GLY A 46 -5.14 -4.03 12.84
CA GLY A 46 -4.21 -4.40 11.78
C GLY A 46 -4.01 -3.35 10.67
N PHE A 47 -4.60 -2.15 10.83
CA PHE A 47 -4.47 -1.01 9.92
C PHE A 47 -3.64 0.13 10.52
N GLU A 48 -2.84 -0.17 11.54
CA GLU A 48 -1.99 0.83 12.18
C GLU A 48 -0.82 1.22 11.28
N LEU A 49 -0.69 2.51 11.03
CA LEU A 49 0.44 3.12 10.33
C LEU A 49 1.36 3.84 11.33
N SER A 50 2.58 4.11 10.92
CA SER A 50 3.52 4.95 11.67
C SER A 50 4.13 6.02 10.77
N CYS A 51 4.64 7.10 11.34
CA CYS A 51 5.47 8.04 10.59
C CYS A 51 6.95 7.75 10.82
N ASN A 52 7.74 7.81 9.74
CA ASN A 52 9.19 7.91 9.78
C ASN A 52 9.57 9.24 9.10
N ASP A 53 9.85 10.25 9.91
CA ASP A 53 9.92 11.65 9.48
C ASP A 53 8.65 12.08 8.71
N THR A 54 8.78 12.40 7.42
CA THR A 54 7.70 12.79 6.51
C THR A 54 7.09 11.61 5.77
N HIS A 55 7.49 10.37 6.04
CA HIS A 55 7.02 9.19 5.31
C HIS A 55 6.03 8.39 6.14
N THR A 56 4.90 8.05 5.54
CA THR A 56 3.94 7.09 6.12
C THR A 56 4.45 5.67 5.91
N VAL A 57 4.42 4.86 6.97
CA VAL A 57 4.97 3.50 6.99
C VAL A 57 3.89 2.50 7.34
N LEU A 58 3.75 1.48 6.49
CA LEU A 58 2.98 0.26 6.75
C LEU A 58 3.94 -0.82 7.24
N GLU A 59 3.62 -1.49 8.35
CA GLU A 59 4.36 -2.63 8.85
C GLU A 59 3.48 -3.88 8.81
N LEU A 60 3.88 -4.87 8.00
CA LEU A 60 3.22 -6.17 8.00
C LEU A 60 3.71 -6.99 9.20
N PRO A 61 2.84 -7.72 9.91
CA PRO A 61 3.19 -8.29 11.22
C PRO A 61 4.07 -9.55 11.16
N ILE A 62 3.96 -10.38 10.11
CA ILE A 62 4.67 -11.67 10.05
C ILE A 62 5.12 -11.99 8.61
N PRO A 63 6.43 -12.00 8.32
CA PRO A 63 7.50 -11.40 9.13
C PRO A 63 7.35 -9.86 9.22
N SER A 64 7.90 -9.24 10.27
CA SER A 64 7.92 -7.77 10.41
C SER A 64 8.68 -7.14 9.24
N ILE A 65 7.93 -6.56 8.31
CA ILE A 65 8.46 -5.90 7.12
C ILE A 65 7.76 -4.57 6.94
N LYS A 66 8.57 -3.54 6.75
CA LYS A 66 8.12 -2.15 6.61
C LYS A 66 8.14 -1.73 5.15
N PHE A 67 7.11 -1.02 4.74
CA PHE A 67 7.02 -0.36 3.44
C PHE A 67 6.66 1.10 3.62
N PHE A 68 7.11 1.95 2.71
CA PHE A 68 6.64 3.32 2.64
C PHE A 68 5.37 3.37 1.82
N VAL A 69 4.38 4.13 2.27
CA VAL A 69 3.09 4.27 1.62
C VAL A 69 3.16 5.44 0.64
N THR A 70 2.81 5.18 -0.62
CA THR A 70 2.67 6.23 -1.64
C THR A 70 1.27 6.79 -1.68
N ASP A 71 0.26 5.92 -1.60
CA ASP A 71 -1.13 6.31 -1.81
C ASP A 71 -2.10 5.32 -1.13
N ILE A 72 -3.27 5.81 -0.74
CA ILE A 72 -4.34 5.02 -0.14
C ILE A 72 -5.64 5.31 -0.91
N ASP A 73 -6.05 4.37 -1.77
CA ASP A 73 -7.33 4.43 -2.46
C ASP A 73 -8.41 3.77 -1.59
N TYR A 74 -9.14 4.60 -0.84
CA TYR A 74 -10.24 4.15 0.02
C TYR A 74 -11.43 3.61 -0.76
N LYS A 75 -11.65 4.06 -2.01
CA LYS A 75 -12.78 3.60 -2.84
C LYS A 75 -12.50 2.23 -3.42
N ALA A 76 -11.29 2.01 -3.93
CA ALA A 76 -10.84 0.70 -4.42
C ALA A 76 -10.42 -0.26 -3.30
N GLN A 77 -10.23 0.26 -2.08
CA GLN A 77 -9.66 -0.43 -0.93
C GLN A 77 -8.26 -0.99 -1.21
N VAL A 78 -7.39 -0.14 -1.76
CA VAL A 78 -6.01 -0.50 -2.12
C VAL A 78 -5.02 0.48 -1.50
N ILE A 79 -4.00 -0.04 -0.82
CA ILE A 79 -2.85 0.72 -0.34
C ILE A 79 -1.67 0.42 -1.24
N LYS A 80 -1.06 1.48 -1.77
CA LYS A 80 0.13 1.41 -2.62
C LYS A 80 1.35 1.65 -1.74
N VAL A 81 2.30 0.72 -1.81
CA VAL A 81 3.49 0.76 -0.98
C VAL A 81 4.73 0.44 -1.80
N TYR A 82 5.88 0.96 -1.38
CA TYR A 82 7.17 0.71 -2.04
C TYR A 82 8.25 0.40 -1.02
N ASP A 83 9.35 -0.16 -1.54
CA ASP A 83 10.57 -0.33 -0.79
C ASP A 83 11.47 0.89 -0.98
N PRO A 84 11.81 1.66 0.08
CA PRO A 84 12.75 2.78 -0.04
C PRO A 84 14.15 2.34 -0.49
N ASP A 85 14.53 1.08 -0.26
CA ASP A 85 15.82 0.52 -0.73
C ASP A 85 15.75 0.11 -2.23
N ASN A 86 14.62 0.36 -2.89
CA ASN A 86 14.31 -0.05 -4.26
C ASN A 86 14.58 -1.55 -4.52
N CYS A 87 14.32 -2.39 -3.51
CA CYS A 87 14.58 -3.82 -3.55
C CYS A 87 13.37 -4.62 -3.09
N LEU A 88 12.18 -4.29 -3.63
CA LEU A 88 10.92 -4.91 -3.23
C LEU A 88 10.99 -6.44 -3.25
N LEU A 89 11.66 -7.00 -4.25
CA LEU A 89 11.82 -8.45 -4.37
C LEU A 89 12.47 -9.05 -3.13
N ARG A 90 13.51 -8.42 -2.55
CA ARG A 90 14.12 -8.87 -1.28
C ARG A 90 13.11 -8.95 -0.15
N LYS A 91 12.16 -8.02 -0.07
CA LYS A 91 11.08 -8.04 0.92
C LYS A 91 10.06 -9.14 0.61
N LEU A 92 9.64 -9.28 -0.65
CA LEU A 92 8.69 -10.32 -1.07
C LEU A 92 9.23 -11.74 -0.82
N LEU A 93 10.53 -11.99 -1.06
CA LEU A 93 11.18 -13.27 -0.76
C LEU A 93 11.11 -13.66 0.72
N LYS A 94 11.12 -12.66 1.62
CA LYS A 94 10.97 -12.88 3.07
C LYS A 94 9.52 -13.13 3.45
N ILE A 95 8.57 -12.46 2.80
CA ILE A 95 7.12 -12.64 3.03
C ILE A 95 6.68 -14.02 2.54
N ARG A 96 7.18 -14.48 1.38
CA ARG A 96 6.72 -15.66 0.61
C ARG A 96 5.25 -15.59 0.18
N ASN A 97 4.34 -15.35 1.12
CA ASN A 97 2.92 -15.03 0.96
C ASN A 97 2.44 -14.23 2.18
N LEU A 98 1.42 -13.40 1.99
CA LEU A 98 0.77 -12.74 3.13
C LEU A 98 0.11 -13.80 4.01
N SER A 99 0.32 -13.70 5.33
CA SER A 99 -0.31 -14.61 6.31
C SER A 99 -1.84 -14.59 6.16
N SER A 100 -2.52 -15.71 6.41
CA SER A 100 -4.00 -15.79 6.41
C SER A 100 -4.64 -14.80 7.37
N ASN A 101 -3.90 -14.37 8.40
CA ASN A 101 -4.34 -13.42 9.41
C ASN A 101 -4.04 -11.96 9.04
N SER A 102 -3.38 -11.72 7.90
CA SER A 102 -3.17 -10.37 7.36
C SER A 102 -4.51 -9.78 6.89
N PRO A 103 -4.84 -8.52 7.23
CA PRO A 103 -6.01 -7.85 6.65
C PRO A 103 -5.82 -7.53 5.16
N PHE A 104 -4.58 -7.61 4.67
CA PHE A 104 -4.21 -7.33 3.30
C PHE A 104 -4.00 -8.59 2.48
N ARG A 105 -4.33 -8.49 1.18
CA ARG A 105 -4.02 -9.44 0.12
C ARG A 105 -3.30 -8.72 -1.01
N PHE A 106 -2.57 -9.44 -1.84
CA PHE A 106 -2.06 -8.85 -3.09
C PHE A 106 -3.25 -8.46 -3.97
N ALA A 107 -3.21 -7.26 -4.54
CA ALA A 107 -4.28 -6.78 -5.41
C ALA A 107 -4.25 -7.43 -6.80
N GLN A 108 -3.09 -7.95 -7.22
CA GLN A 108 -2.93 -8.72 -8.45
C GLN A 108 -3.41 -10.16 -8.23
N ASP A 109 -4.32 -10.61 -9.10
CA ASP A 109 -4.91 -11.96 -9.05
C ASP A 109 -3.96 -13.04 -9.60
N ASN A 110 -3.03 -12.67 -10.49
CA ASN A 110 -2.07 -13.58 -11.10
C ASN A 110 -0.74 -13.54 -10.34
N LEU A 111 -0.58 -14.42 -9.36
CA LEU A 111 0.73 -14.70 -8.76
C LEU A 111 1.42 -15.80 -9.58
N SER A 112 2.69 -15.59 -9.86
CA SER A 112 3.52 -16.48 -10.67
C SER A 112 4.70 -17.00 -9.88
N ASN A 113 5.07 -18.26 -10.13
CA ASN A 113 6.21 -18.90 -9.51
C ASN A 113 7.49 -18.51 -10.25
N TYR A 114 8.28 -17.64 -9.62
CA TYR A 114 9.59 -17.28 -10.15
C TYR A 114 10.68 -18.10 -9.49
N THR A 115 11.71 -18.42 -10.25
CA THR A 115 12.90 -19.11 -9.77
C THR A 115 14.08 -18.15 -9.77
N LEU A 116 14.85 -18.14 -8.68
CA LEU A 116 16.07 -17.36 -8.59
C LEU A 116 17.30 -18.23 -8.86
N PHE A 117 18.28 -17.65 -9.52
CA PHE A 117 19.57 -18.26 -9.82
C PHE A 117 20.69 -17.38 -9.32
N ASN A 118 21.70 -17.98 -8.71
CA ASN A 118 22.94 -17.32 -8.32
C ASN A 118 24.05 -17.75 -9.26
N CYS A 119 24.64 -16.80 -9.98
CA CYS A 119 25.63 -17.07 -11.02
C CYS A 119 26.96 -16.38 -10.68
N SER A 120 28.08 -17.04 -11.00
CA SER A 120 29.41 -16.41 -10.94
C SER A 120 29.47 -15.26 -11.96
N ARG A 121 30.24 -14.21 -11.65
CA ARG A 121 30.41 -13.06 -12.55
C ARG A 121 31.48 -13.33 -13.62
N GLU A 122 31.37 -14.44 -14.35
CA GLU A 122 32.14 -14.72 -15.57
C GLU A 122 31.19 -14.86 -16.75
N GLY A 123 30.81 -13.71 -17.30
CA GLY A 123 29.92 -13.61 -18.44
C GLY A 123 29.15 -12.31 -18.38
N GLU A 124 29.49 -11.38 -19.27
CA GLU A 124 28.55 -10.36 -19.73
C GLU A 124 27.45 -11.08 -20.52
N GLY A 125 26.64 -11.87 -19.82
CA GLY A 125 25.48 -12.53 -20.39
C GLY A 125 24.44 -11.46 -20.63
N GLU A 126 24.21 -11.13 -21.90
CA GLU A 126 23.11 -10.29 -22.33
C GLU A 126 21.84 -10.69 -21.58
N THR A 127 21.15 -9.71 -20.99
CA THR A 127 19.81 -9.90 -20.44
C THR A 127 18.92 -10.51 -21.52
N SER A 128 18.64 -11.82 -21.42
CA SER A 128 17.70 -12.48 -22.32
C SER A 128 16.27 -12.08 -21.92
N LEU A 129 15.32 -12.19 -22.85
CA LEU A 129 13.90 -11.91 -22.59
C LEU A 129 13.32 -12.75 -21.43
N TYR A 130 13.99 -13.85 -21.07
CA TYR A 130 13.55 -14.82 -20.08
C TYR A 130 14.25 -14.69 -18.71
N TYR A 131 15.40 -14.01 -18.65
CA TYR A 131 16.21 -13.87 -17.44
C TYR A 131 16.53 -12.41 -17.13
N GLN A 132 16.00 -11.94 -16.00
CA GLN A 132 16.27 -10.57 -15.53
C GLN A 132 17.22 -10.60 -14.34
N SER A 133 18.31 -9.85 -14.45
CA SER A 133 19.22 -9.61 -13.33
C SER A 133 18.51 -8.78 -12.25
N ILE A 134 18.82 -9.01 -10.96
CA ILE A 134 18.31 -8.22 -9.84
C ILE A 134 19.49 -7.55 -9.13
N PRO A 135 19.81 -6.28 -9.44
CA PRO A 135 21.02 -5.63 -8.95
C PRO A 135 21.05 -5.55 -7.43
N CYS A 136 19.91 -5.25 -6.81
CA CYS A 136 19.80 -5.09 -5.36
C CYS A 136 19.92 -6.41 -4.57
N LEU A 137 19.91 -7.57 -5.24
CA LEU A 137 20.21 -8.88 -4.64
C LEU A 137 21.59 -9.41 -5.03
N SER A 138 22.29 -8.73 -5.93
CA SER A 138 23.59 -9.11 -6.47
C SER A 138 24.73 -8.43 -5.71
N GLY A 139 25.97 -8.84 -5.97
CA GLY A 139 27.12 -8.28 -5.27
C GLY A 139 28.45 -8.51 -5.99
N PRO A 140 29.58 -8.17 -5.34
CA PRO A 140 30.89 -8.43 -5.89
C PRO A 140 31.10 -9.94 -6.10
N GLY A 141 31.36 -10.36 -7.34
CA GLY A 141 31.62 -11.75 -7.71
C GLY A 141 30.41 -12.63 -8.00
N TYR A 142 29.18 -12.13 -7.83
CA TYR A 142 27.97 -12.92 -8.14
C TYR A 142 26.79 -12.06 -8.61
N GLN A 143 25.94 -12.65 -9.44
CA GLN A 143 24.74 -12.02 -9.96
C GLN A 143 23.51 -12.89 -9.68
N ILE A 144 22.43 -12.27 -9.20
CA ILE A 144 21.15 -12.93 -9.00
C ILE A 144 20.26 -12.66 -10.20
N TYR A 145 19.76 -13.73 -10.82
CA TYR A 145 18.78 -13.67 -11.90
C TYR A 145 17.43 -14.21 -11.45
N VAL A 146 16.37 -13.67 -12.01
CA VAL A 146 15.01 -14.23 -11.93
C VAL A 146 14.59 -14.78 -13.28
N ALA A 147 14.10 -16.01 -13.26
CA ALA A 147 13.53 -16.69 -14.41
C ALA A 147 12.00 -16.63 -14.35
N GLN A 148 11.37 -16.29 -15.48
CA GLN A 148 9.92 -16.31 -15.63
C GLN A 148 9.38 -17.76 -15.57
N PRO A 149 8.10 -17.95 -15.22
CA PRO A 149 7.44 -19.25 -15.39
C PRO A 149 7.61 -19.75 -16.83
N ASN A 150 8.04 -21.01 -16.98
CA ASN A 150 8.29 -21.70 -18.26
C ASN A 150 9.57 -21.29 -19.01
N SER A 151 10.51 -20.57 -18.39
CA SER A 151 11.82 -20.29 -19.00
C SER A 151 12.64 -21.57 -19.15
N ALA A 152 13.26 -21.76 -20.31
CA ALA A 152 14.10 -22.92 -20.62
C ALA A 152 15.48 -22.75 -19.95
N ILE A 153 15.85 -23.68 -19.06
CA ILE A 153 17.05 -23.57 -18.18
C ILE A 153 18.36 -23.52 -18.98
N ASP A 154 18.33 -24.04 -20.20
CA ASP A 154 19.40 -24.12 -21.20
C ASP A 154 19.96 -22.77 -21.66
N GLU A 155 19.29 -21.66 -21.35
CA GLU A 155 19.75 -20.30 -21.63
C GLU A 155 20.50 -19.63 -20.47
N LEU A 156 20.58 -20.26 -19.28
CA LEU A 156 21.37 -19.72 -18.16
C LEU A 156 22.87 -19.96 -18.34
N PRO A 157 23.75 -19.04 -17.88
CA PRO A 157 25.18 -19.28 -17.82
C PRO A 157 25.52 -20.60 -17.09
N ILE A 158 26.60 -21.24 -17.54
CA ILE A 158 27.04 -22.57 -17.05
C ILE A 158 27.30 -22.55 -15.53
N ASP A 159 27.69 -21.40 -14.98
CA ASP A 159 28.02 -21.21 -13.56
C ASP A 159 26.83 -20.72 -12.71
N CYS A 160 25.59 -21.06 -13.07
CA CYS A 160 24.40 -20.69 -12.31
C CYS A 160 23.90 -21.83 -11.42
N THR A 161 23.68 -21.53 -10.14
CA THR A 161 23.04 -22.44 -9.19
C THR A 161 21.62 -21.96 -8.87
N LYS A 162 20.64 -22.85 -9.02
CA LYS A 162 19.25 -22.58 -8.61
C LYS A 162 19.18 -22.38 -7.10
N LEU A 163 18.56 -21.28 -6.68
CA LEU A 163 18.21 -21.05 -5.28
C LEU A 163 16.88 -21.77 -4.99
N ASN A 164 16.80 -22.48 -3.85
CA ASN A 164 15.61 -23.23 -3.44
C ASN A 164 14.39 -22.37 -3.07
N ASN A 165 14.40 -21.07 -3.39
CA ASN A 165 13.34 -20.14 -3.06
C ASN A 165 12.44 -19.89 -4.27
N THR A 166 11.48 -20.77 -4.50
CA THR A 166 10.30 -20.43 -5.30
C THR A 166 9.48 -19.41 -4.53
N SER A 167 9.21 -18.26 -5.17
CA SER A 167 8.39 -17.20 -4.57
C SER A 167 7.26 -16.84 -5.51
N LEU A 168 6.08 -16.64 -4.93
CA LEU A 168 4.91 -16.15 -5.62
C LEU A 168 5.04 -14.63 -5.74
N LEU A 169 5.32 -14.16 -6.95
CA LEU A 169 5.40 -12.73 -7.24
C LEU A 169 4.23 -12.34 -8.15
N PRO A 170 3.68 -11.12 -8.01
CA PRO A 170 2.72 -10.58 -8.96
C PRO A 170 3.27 -10.65 -10.40
N TYR A 171 2.54 -11.33 -11.29
CA TYR A 171 3.00 -11.71 -12.63
C TYR A 171 3.12 -10.54 -13.61
N GLU A 172 2.31 -9.49 -13.46
CA GLU A 172 2.26 -8.36 -14.39
C GLU A 172 2.86 -7.09 -13.76
N GLY A 173 3.91 -6.56 -14.41
CA GLY A 173 4.41 -5.21 -14.18
C GLY A 173 5.75 -5.11 -13.46
N TYR A 174 6.39 -6.22 -13.10
CA TYR A 174 7.77 -6.21 -12.61
C TYR A 174 8.75 -6.32 -13.78
N ASP A 175 8.76 -5.33 -14.67
CA ASP A 175 10.01 -5.02 -15.35
C ASP A 175 10.91 -4.39 -14.29
N ILE A 176 11.86 -5.17 -13.79
CA ILE A 176 12.80 -4.79 -12.72
C ILE A 176 13.63 -3.54 -13.10
N TYR A 177 13.59 -3.14 -14.37
CA TYR A 177 14.31 -2.01 -14.94
C TYR A 177 13.43 -0.95 -15.60
N ASP A 178 12.13 -1.19 -15.83
CA ASP A 178 11.30 -0.22 -16.55
C ASP A 178 10.65 0.79 -15.59
N THR A 179 11.33 1.92 -15.44
CA THR A 179 10.87 3.14 -14.76
C THR A 179 9.54 3.71 -15.25
N LYS A 180 8.97 3.17 -16.34
CA LYS A 180 7.68 3.56 -16.90
C LYS A 180 6.49 2.93 -16.16
N TYR A 181 6.70 1.84 -15.41
CA TYR A 181 5.65 1.15 -14.67
C TYR A 181 5.66 1.48 -13.17
N ASP A 182 4.46 1.50 -12.59
CA ASP A 182 4.22 1.76 -11.17
C ASP A 182 4.89 0.68 -10.30
N HIS A 183 6.11 0.93 -9.81
CA HIS A 183 6.87 -0.01 -8.96
C HIS A 183 6.23 -0.25 -7.58
N ASN A 184 5.08 0.37 -7.29
CA ASN A 184 4.38 0.16 -6.04
C ASN A 184 3.73 -1.23 -5.97
N LEU A 185 4.00 -1.92 -4.86
CA LEU A 185 3.21 -3.06 -4.42
C LEU A 185 1.80 -2.59 -4.06
N ARG A 186 0.79 -3.26 -4.63
CA ARG A 186 -0.62 -2.98 -4.35
C ARG A 186 -1.16 -4.02 -3.40
N LEU A 187 -1.56 -3.56 -2.22
CA LEU A 187 -2.18 -4.40 -1.20
C LEU A 187 -3.66 -4.01 -1.08
N LYS A 188 -4.54 -4.98 -1.31
CA LYS A 188 -5.99 -4.80 -1.20
C LYS A 188 -6.47 -5.26 0.16
N TRP A 189 -7.43 -4.54 0.76
CA TRP A 189 -8.17 -5.03 1.91
C TRP A 189 -9.65 -5.21 1.56
N LEU A 190 -10.34 -6.11 2.27
CA LEU A 190 -11.77 -6.35 2.10
C LEU A 190 -12.56 -5.73 3.24
N GLU A 191 -12.13 -5.99 4.48
CA GLU A 191 -12.73 -5.45 5.68
C GLU A 191 -11.80 -4.43 6.37
N PRO A 192 -12.36 -3.35 6.93
CA PRO A 192 -13.77 -2.99 6.85
C PRO A 192 -14.15 -2.47 5.45
N ALA A 193 -15.36 -2.82 5.00
CA ALA A 193 -15.88 -2.55 3.65
C ALA A 193 -16.21 -1.07 3.36
N CYS A 194 -15.31 -0.14 3.65
CA CYS A 194 -15.47 1.30 3.46
C CYS A 194 -15.69 1.74 2.01
N GLY A 195 -15.33 0.93 1.01
CA GLY A 195 -15.42 1.25 -0.42
C GLY A 195 -16.85 1.63 -0.86
N HIS A 196 -17.89 1.06 -0.23
CA HIS A 196 -19.27 1.42 -0.55
C HIS A 196 -19.65 2.83 -0.05
N CYS A 197 -19.03 3.33 1.03
CA CYS A 197 -19.23 4.70 1.50
C CYS A 197 -18.57 5.67 0.52
N GLU A 198 -17.31 5.39 0.17
CA GLU A 198 -16.49 6.22 -0.72
C GLU A 198 -17.09 6.29 -2.13
N ALA A 199 -17.67 5.20 -2.64
CA ALA A 199 -18.39 5.19 -3.91
C ALA A 199 -19.62 6.12 -3.93
N LYS A 200 -20.20 6.42 -2.76
CA LYS A 200 -21.31 7.37 -2.57
C LYS A 200 -20.83 8.79 -2.23
N GLY A 201 -19.53 9.07 -2.31
CA GLY A 201 -18.95 10.35 -1.89
C GLY A 201 -19.01 10.58 -0.37
N LYS A 202 -19.12 9.51 0.42
CA LYS A 202 -19.15 9.54 1.89
C LYS A 202 -17.86 8.97 2.44
N ARG A 203 -17.57 9.26 3.71
CA ARG A 203 -16.46 8.66 4.45
C ARG A 203 -16.93 7.58 5.41
N CYS A 204 -16.02 6.68 5.72
CA CYS A 204 -16.22 5.56 6.62
C CYS A 204 -15.78 5.92 8.05
N ARG A 205 -16.51 5.49 9.07
CA ARG A 205 -16.15 5.62 10.49
C ARG A 205 -16.60 4.41 11.29
N PRO A 206 -16.00 4.10 12.46
CA PRO A 206 -16.53 3.09 13.36
C PRO A 206 -17.91 3.50 13.90
N LYS A 207 -18.79 2.53 14.15
CA LYS A 207 -20.05 2.79 14.86
C LYS A 207 -19.80 3.04 16.35
N ASN A 208 -20.50 4.03 16.91
CA ASN A 208 -20.34 4.47 18.30
C ASN A 208 -20.76 3.47 19.39
N ASN A 209 -21.20 2.24 19.08
CA ASN A 209 -21.83 1.35 20.07
C ASN A 209 -21.57 -0.17 19.93
N THR A 210 -20.60 -0.62 19.14
CA THR A 210 -20.15 -2.02 19.13
C THR A 210 -18.68 -2.12 18.77
N THR A 211 -18.10 -3.31 18.99
CA THR A 211 -16.74 -3.72 18.59
C THR A 211 -16.28 -3.10 17.26
N MET A 212 -14.98 -2.84 17.10
CA MET A 212 -14.36 -2.14 15.95
C MET A 212 -14.69 -2.69 14.55
N PHE A 213 -15.47 -3.75 14.43
CA PHE A 213 -15.87 -4.41 13.20
C PHE A 213 -17.00 -3.71 12.43
N GLU A 214 -17.84 -2.89 13.10
CA GLU A 214 -18.97 -2.24 12.44
C GLU A 214 -18.67 -0.81 11.97
N ILE A 215 -19.03 -0.51 10.71
CA ILE A 215 -18.83 0.81 10.08
C ILE A 215 -20.13 1.56 9.80
N ASP A 216 -20.03 2.88 9.72
CA ASP A 216 -21.09 3.80 9.29
C ASP A 216 -20.57 4.76 8.20
N CYS A 217 -21.45 5.18 7.29
CA CYS A 217 -21.13 6.15 6.25
C CYS A 217 -21.62 7.54 6.62
N PHE A 218 -20.74 8.52 6.68
CA PHE A 218 -21.09 9.90 6.97
C PHE A 218 -20.72 10.84 5.82
N HIS A 219 -21.49 11.93 5.66
CA HIS A 219 -21.15 12.98 4.72
C HIS A 219 -19.96 13.76 5.26
N PHE A 220 -18.89 13.80 4.48
CA PHE A 220 -17.78 14.70 4.75
C PHE A 220 -17.95 15.97 3.93
N HIS A 221 -17.96 17.12 4.60
CA HIS A 221 -17.97 18.42 3.95
C HIS A 221 -16.57 19.03 4.04
N PRO A 222 -15.76 18.99 2.96
CA PRO A 222 -14.50 19.73 2.95
C PRO A 222 -14.81 21.21 3.16
N LYS A 223 -14.22 21.83 4.18
CA LYS A 223 -14.37 23.28 4.40
C LYS A 223 -13.79 24.02 3.18
N GLY A 224 -14.65 24.63 2.38
CA GLY A 224 -14.26 25.46 1.22
C GLY A 224 -15.28 25.48 0.06
N GLU A 225 -16.11 24.45 -0.09
CA GLU A 225 -17.15 24.43 -1.11
C GLU A 225 -18.35 25.29 -0.69
N LYS A 226 -18.35 26.55 -1.12
CA LYS A 226 -19.58 27.36 -1.12
C LYS A 226 -20.59 26.68 -2.05
N LYS A 227 -21.69 26.16 -1.50
CA LYS A 227 -22.86 25.73 -2.29
C LYS A 227 -23.28 26.90 -3.18
N LYS A 228 -23.11 26.78 -4.50
CA LYS A 228 -23.70 27.72 -5.46
C LYS A 228 -25.19 27.43 -5.53
N TYR A 229 -25.99 28.26 -4.87
CA TYR A 229 -27.44 28.27 -5.08
C TYR A 229 -27.72 28.91 -6.44
N VAL A 230 -28.32 28.16 -7.36
CA VAL A 230 -28.88 28.71 -8.60
C VAL A 230 -30.33 29.10 -8.29
N ALA A 231 -30.58 30.41 -8.19
CA ALA A 231 -31.94 30.91 -8.09
C ALA A 231 -32.59 30.82 -9.48
N VAL A 232 -33.52 29.88 -9.66
CA VAL A 232 -34.38 29.83 -10.85
C VAL A 232 -35.58 30.74 -10.59
N GLY A 233 -35.43 32.01 -10.96
CA GLY A 233 -36.54 32.97 -11.00
C GLY A 233 -37.33 32.80 -12.29
N LYS A 234 -38.63 32.50 -12.19
CA LYS A 234 -39.55 32.49 -13.32
C LYS A 234 -40.07 33.92 -13.51
N LEU A 235 -39.73 34.55 -14.63
CA LEU A 235 -40.34 35.82 -15.05
C LEU A 235 -41.74 35.54 -15.57
N SER A 236 -42.75 36.06 -14.87
CA SER A 236 -44.11 36.19 -15.38
C SER A 236 -44.22 37.57 -16.04
N TYR A 237 -44.51 37.61 -17.34
CA TYR A 237 -44.86 38.83 -18.08
C TYR A 237 -46.30 39.24 -17.79
#